data_AF-A0A941NLG3-F1
#
_entry.id   AF-A0A941NLG3-F1
#
_cell.length_a   1.000
_cell.length_b   1.000
_cell.length_c   1.000
_cell.angle_alpha   90.00
_cell.angle_beta   90.00
_cell.angle_gamma   90.00
#
_symmetry.space_group_name_H-M   'P 1'
#
loop_
_entity.id
_entity.type
_entity.pdbx_description
1 polymer ?
#
loop_
_entity_poly.entity_id
_entity_poly.type
_entity_poly.pdbx_seq_one_letter_code
_entity_poly.pdbx_strand_id
1 'polypeptide(L)'
;LNTAMGGAAIFTLNSDGSVSTAKSALYSDYQLNVTGDSTQRGATGVSFTKLFGIGSNNLANQAVNFAVTSQVAKAPQRIGFGIPKITPATVAGDSIISGGDNSGAIALQNVMNADRNFPGAGGISAQRESLSDYAASFYQQVSTLSNAVTQNQTTQDDRLQEAQSRMASNSGVSLDEELTNLTTYQQAYTAGARMLTVVDQLYQTLLQIQ
;
A
#
# COMPACT_ATOMS: atom_id res chain seq x y z
N LEU A 1 16.82 -17.63 -20.50
CA LEU A 1 16.01 -16.52 -19.91
C LEU A 1 16.15 -15.26 -20.74
N ASN A 2 17.34 -14.68 -20.88
CA ASN A 2 17.53 -13.39 -21.58
C ASN A 2 17.06 -13.37 -23.04
N THR A 3 17.29 -14.46 -23.78
CA THR A 3 16.82 -14.62 -25.17
C THR A 3 15.30 -14.67 -25.31
N ALA A 4 14.59 -15.24 -24.34
CA ALA A 4 13.12 -15.36 -24.38
C ALA A 4 12.40 -14.04 -24.07
N MET A 5 13.10 -13.06 -23.49
CA MET A 5 12.53 -11.79 -23.05
C MET A 5 12.70 -10.66 -24.06
N GLY A 6 13.20 -10.95 -25.28
CA GLY A 6 13.28 -9.98 -26.37
C GLY A 6 14.06 -8.69 -26.05
N GLY A 7 14.95 -8.73 -25.06
CA GLY A 7 15.68 -7.55 -24.57
C GLY A 7 14.90 -6.64 -23.63
N ALA A 8 13.69 -6.98 -23.20
CA ALA A 8 12.93 -6.19 -22.22
C ALA A 8 13.50 -6.29 -20.80
N ALA A 9 14.10 -7.44 -20.46
CA ALA A 9 14.75 -7.70 -19.18
C ALA A 9 16.01 -8.56 -19.34
N ILE A 10 16.97 -8.34 -18.46
CA ILE A 10 18.23 -9.08 -18.34
C ILE A 10 18.24 -9.76 -16.97
N PHE A 11 18.52 -11.06 -16.98
CA PHE A 11 18.70 -11.90 -15.80
C PHE A 11 20.18 -12.23 -15.66
N THR A 12 20.70 -12.09 -14.45
CA THR A 12 22.10 -12.37 -14.11
C THR A 12 22.15 -13.31 -12.92
N LEU A 13 22.87 -14.43 -13.05
CA LEU A 13 23.26 -15.26 -11.91
C LEU A 13 24.48 -14.61 -11.25
N ASN A 14 24.29 -14.15 -10.02
CA ASN A 14 25.32 -13.51 -9.24
C ASN A 14 26.26 -14.56 -8.63
N SER A 15 27.45 -14.14 -8.20
CA SER A 15 28.45 -15.03 -7.59
C SER A 15 28.00 -15.67 -6.28
N ASP A 16 26.98 -15.12 -5.63
CA ASP A 16 26.34 -15.66 -4.42
C ASP A 16 25.22 -16.66 -4.73
N GLY A 17 24.97 -16.95 -6.01
CA GLY A 17 23.92 -17.87 -6.47
C GLY A 17 22.53 -17.24 -6.56
N SER A 18 22.35 -15.96 -6.22
CA SER A 18 21.09 -15.25 -6.45
C SER A 18 20.90 -14.89 -7.92
N VAL A 19 19.66 -14.75 -8.37
CA VAL A 19 19.33 -14.25 -9.72
C VAL A 19 18.81 -12.83 -9.59
N SER A 20 19.49 -11.87 -10.23
CA SER A 20 19.03 -10.49 -10.33
C SER A 20 18.34 -10.24 -11.67
N THR A 21 17.40 -9.31 -11.68
CA THR A 21 16.66 -8.90 -12.88
C THR A 21 16.81 -7.40 -13.10
N ALA A 22 17.29 -6.99 -14.27
CA ALA A 22 17.40 -5.60 -14.68
C ALA A 22 16.51 -5.35 -15.89
N LYS A 23 15.74 -4.26 -15.88
CA LYS A 23 14.94 -3.84 -17.03
C LYS A 23 15.83 -3.16 -18.06
N SER A 24 15.52 -3.31 -19.33
CA SER A 24 16.14 -2.51 -20.37
C SER A 24 15.68 -1.05 -20.29
N ALA A 25 16.56 -0.12 -20.65
CA ALA A 25 16.25 1.31 -20.68
C ALA A 25 15.09 1.64 -21.63
N LEU A 26 14.87 0.82 -22.66
CA LEU A 26 13.74 0.97 -23.60
C LEU A 26 12.39 0.55 -22.99
N TYR A 27 12.39 -0.09 -21.82
CA TYR A 27 11.21 -0.68 -21.16
C TYR A 27 11.21 -0.38 -19.66
N SER A 28 11.63 0.82 -19.24
CA SER A 28 11.75 1.21 -17.82
C SER A 28 10.47 1.00 -17.01
N ASP A 29 9.33 1.26 -17.64
CA ASP A 29 8.00 1.25 -16.99
C ASP A 29 7.38 -0.15 -16.94
N TYR A 30 7.99 -1.13 -17.63
CA TYR A 30 7.44 -2.48 -17.70
C TYR A 30 7.68 -3.20 -16.38
N GLN A 31 6.72 -4.02 -15.96
CA GLN A 31 6.86 -4.87 -14.79
C GLN A 31 6.97 -6.32 -15.21
N LEU A 32 7.94 -7.04 -14.63
CA LEU A 32 8.06 -8.46 -14.83
C LEU A 32 7.00 -9.17 -13.99
N ASN A 33 6.06 -9.84 -14.66
CA ASN A 33 5.07 -10.69 -14.01
C ASN A 33 5.24 -12.14 -14.45
N VAL A 34 5.15 -13.07 -13.51
CA VAL A 34 5.17 -14.51 -13.78
C VAL A 34 3.73 -14.99 -13.88
N THR A 35 3.30 -15.35 -15.09
CA THR A 35 1.94 -15.85 -15.36
C THR A 35 1.82 -17.36 -15.18
N GLY A 36 2.94 -18.09 -15.22
CA GLY A 36 3.01 -19.52 -14.94
C GLY A 36 4.46 -20.01 -14.83
N ASP A 37 4.68 -21.00 -13.98
CA ASP A 37 5.94 -21.73 -13.85
C ASP A 37 5.65 -23.22 -13.67
N SER A 38 6.06 -24.04 -14.64
CA SER A 38 5.89 -25.50 -14.63
C SER A 38 7.13 -26.25 -14.15
N THR A 39 8.17 -25.55 -13.71
CA THR A 39 9.42 -26.16 -13.26
C THR A 39 9.28 -26.71 -11.84
N GLN A 40 10.05 -27.76 -11.54
CA GLN A 40 10.09 -28.37 -10.21
C GLN A 40 11.52 -28.78 -9.86
N ARG A 41 11.97 -28.40 -8.65
CA ARG A 41 13.27 -28.80 -8.12
C ARG A 41 13.20 -30.19 -7.51
N GLY A 42 13.39 -31.23 -8.33
CA GLY A 42 13.46 -32.62 -7.88
C GLY A 42 12.32 -32.99 -6.93
N ALA A 43 12.64 -33.65 -5.81
CA ALA A 43 11.65 -34.06 -4.82
C ALA A 43 11.07 -32.92 -3.95
N THR A 44 11.66 -31.71 -3.96
CA THR A 44 11.16 -30.61 -3.13
C THR A 44 9.98 -29.88 -3.77
N GLY A 45 9.72 -30.07 -5.07
CA GLY A 45 8.61 -29.45 -5.79
C GLY A 45 8.65 -27.92 -5.89
N VAL A 46 9.74 -27.30 -5.43
CA VAL A 46 9.91 -25.83 -5.47
C VAL A 46 10.19 -25.42 -6.91
N SER A 47 9.39 -24.51 -7.44
CA SER A 47 9.57 -23.99 -8.80
C SER A 47 10.75 -23.03 -8.89
N PHE A 48 11.29 -22.84 -10.09
CA PHE A 48 12.41 -21.95 -10.35
C PHE A 48 12.09 -20.50 -9.96
N THR A 49 10.92 -19.99 -10.34
CA THR A 49 10.52 -18.61 -10.02
C THR A 49 10.32 -18.42 -8.53
N LYS A 50 9.84 -19.44 -7.81
CA LYS A 50 9.73 -19.41 -6.35
C LYS A 50 11.09 -19.46 -5.66
N LEU A 51 11.99 -20.29 -6.16
CA LEU A 51 13.34 -20.45 -5.60
C LEU A 51 14.19 -19.18 -5.71
N PHE A 52 14.07 -18.47 -6.83
CA PHE A 52 14.88 -17.28 -7.12
C PHE A 52 14.11 -15.95 -6.96
N GLY A 53 12.85 -15.99 -6.52
CA GLY A 53 12.08 -14.76 -6.29
C GLY A 53 11.72 -13.97 -7.53
N ILE A 54 11.46 -14.63 -8.66
CA ILE A 54 11.25 -13.95 -9.94
C ILE A 54 9.81 -13.45 -10.05
N GLY A 55 9.68 -12.14 -10.28
CA GLY A 55 8.40 -11.43 -10.34
C GLY A 55 7.90 -11.03 -8.95
N SER A 56 7.12 -9.95 -8.90
CA SER A 56 6.73 -9.29 -7.64
C SER A 56 6.05 -10.23 -6.63
N ASN A 57 5.20 -11.15 -7.11
CA ASN A 57 4.49 -12.10 -6.26
C ASN A 57 5.42 -13.15 -5.63
N ASN A 58 6.33 -13.74 -6.42
CA ASN A 58 7.26 -14.73 -5.88
C ASN A 58 8.28 -14.08 -4.95
N LEU A 59 8.73 -12.87 -5.25
CA LEU A 59 9.62 -12.10 -4.38
C LEU A 59 8.96 -11.84 -3.02
N ALA A 60 7.73 -11.34 -3.00
CA ALA A 60 6.96 -11.14 -1.76
C ALA A 60 6.73 -12.45 -1.00
N ASN A 61 6.46 -13.54 -1.73
CA ASN A 61 6.24 -14.86 -1.13
C ASN A 61 7.50 -15.49 -0.52
N GLN A 62 8.71 -14.98 -0.78
CA GLN A 62 9.91 -15.41 -0.06
C GLN A 62 9.97 -14.85 1.36
N ALA A 63 9.30 -13.73 1.62
CA ALA A 63 9.28 -13.09 2.92
C ALA A 63 8.23 -13.67 3.88
N VAL A 64 7.36 -14.57 3.39
CA VAL A 64 6.29 -15.18 4.21
C VAL A 64 6.67 -16.59 4.63
N ASN A 65 6.22 -16.98 5.83
CA ASN A 65 6.40 -18.33 6.40
C ASN A 65 7.85 -18.72 6.73
N PHE A 66 8.66 -17.77 7.22
CA PHE A 66 9.92 -18.14 7.88
C PHE A 66 9.62 -18.99 9.12
N ALA A 67 10.21 -20.18 9.16
CA ALA A 67 10.09 -21.09 10.29
C ALA A 67 11.44 -21.71 10.61
N VAL A 68 11.70 -21.91 11.90
CA VAL A 68 12.82 -22.72 12.35
C VAL A 68 12.52 -24.18 11.98
N THR A 69 13.49 -24.87 11.39
CA THR A 69 13.33 -26.29 11.05
C THR A 69 12.95 -27.09 12.31
N SER A 70 11.98 -27.98 12.22
CA SER A 70 11.45 -28.73 13.38
C SER A 70 12.52 -29.49 14.17
N GLN A 71 13.58 -29.94 13.50
CA GLN A 71 14.73 -30.59 14.14
C GLN A 71 15.54 -29.64 15.03
N VAL A 72 15.65 -28.37 14.65
CA VAL A 72 16.30 -27.33 15.45
C VAL A 72 15.36 -26.87 16.57
N ALA A 73 14.07 -26.72 16.27
CA ALA A 73 13.07 -26.33 17.27
C ALA A 73 12.95 -27.35 18.42
N LYS A 74 13.05 -28.66 18.12
CA LYS A 74 13.01 -29.74 19.12
C LYS A 74 14.32 -29.93 19.89
N ALA A 75 15.44 -29.51 19.32
CA ALA A 75 16.76 -29.67 19.92
C ALA A 75 17.67 -28.49 19.52
N PRO A 76 17.56 -27.34 20.22
CA PRO A 76 18.36 -26.14 19.91
C PRO A 76 19.87 -26.37 19.97
N GLN A 77 20.33 -27.35 20.75
CA GLN A 77 21.74 -27.75 20.85
C GLN A 77 22.30 -28.29 19.53
N ARG A 78 21.46 -28.57 18.52
CA ARG A 78 21.89 -28.96 17.17
C ARG A 78 22.42 -27.78 16.35
N ILE A 79 22.25 -26.54 16.81
CA ILE A 79 22.89 -25.38 16.20
C ILE A 79 24.34 -25.33 16.66
N GLY A 80 25.26 -25.67 15.77
CA GLY A 80 26.69 -25.46 15.99
C GLY A 80 27.06 -23.98 15.79
N PHE A 81 27.65 -23.36 16.81
CA PHE A 81 28.18 -22.00 16.72
C PHE A 81 29.70 -21.94 16.48
N GLY A 82 30.37 -23.08 16.34
CA GLY A 82 31.77 -23.11 15.94
C GLY A 82 31.92 -22.69 14.48
N ILE A 83 32.84 -21.76 14.21
CA ILE A 83 33.19 -21.39 12.82
C ILE A 83 34.53 -22.06 12.52
N PRO A 84 34.59 -23.01 11.55
CA PRO A 84 35.85 -23.62 11.17
C PRO A 84 36.83 -22.56 10.66
N LYS A 85 37.96 -22.38 11.36
CA LYS A 85 39.01 -21.42 10.98
C LYS A 85 39.95 -22.02 9.96
N ILE A 86 39.42 -22.29 8.75
CA ILE A 86 40.22 -22.80 7.63
C ILE A 86 40.92 -21.62 6.95
N THR A 87 42.24 -21.69 6.87
CA THR A 87 43.09 -20.72 6.15
C THR A 87 43.96 -21.47 5.14
N PRO A 88 44.63 -20.78 4.19
CA PRO A 88 45.57 -21.42 3.27
C PRO A 88 46.74 -22.15 3.97
N ALA A 89 47.01 -21.84 5.25
CA ALA A 89 48.05 -22.49 6.05
C ALA A 89 47.55 -23.74 6.80
N THR A 90 46.24 -24.01 6.80
CA THR A 90 45.64 -25.13 7.53
C THR A 90 46.03 -26.46 6.87
N VAL A 91 46.55 -27.38 7.67
CA VAL A 91 46.97 -28.73 7.23
C VAL A 91 46.15 -29.84 7.91
N ALA A 92 46.21 -31.05 7.37
CA ALA A 92 45.56 -32.22 7.97
C ALA A 92 46.11 -32.48 9.38
N GLY A 93 45.23 -32.52 10.38
CA GLY A 93 45.59 -32.65 11.80
C GLY A 93 45.41 -31.37 12.61
N ASP A 94 45.23 -30.21 11.95
CA ASP A 94 44.93 -28.95 12.65
C ASP A 94 43.55 -28.97 13.31
N SER A 95 43.49 -28.45 14.54
CA SER A 95 42.21 -28.19 15.22
C SER A 95 41.61 -26.88 14.71
N ILE A 96 40.66 -26.98 13.78
CA ILE A 96 40.00 -25.82 13.16
C ILE A 96 38.73 -25.36 13.90
N ILE A 97 38.25 -26.17 14.85
CA ILE A 97 37.10 -25.88 15.72
C ILE A 97 37.42 -26.45 17.10
N SER A 98 37.28 -25.64 18.15
CA SER A 98 37.44 -26.08 19.53
C SER A 98 36.09 -26.33 20.21
N GLY A 99 36.05 -27.25 21.18
CA GLY A 99 34.90 -27.39 22.06
C GLY A 99 34.61 -26.08 22.78
N GLY A 100 33.38 -25.60 22.70
CA GLY A 100 32.97 -24.31 23.28
C GLY A 100 33.19 -23.08 22.39
N ASP A 101 33.60 -23.24 21.13
CA ASP A 101 33.71 -22.12 20.18
C ASP A 101 32.33 -21.44 19.97
N ASN A 102 32.23 -20.18 20.37
CA ASN A 102 31.05 -19.34 20.25
C ASN A 102 31.20 -18.25 19.16
N SER A 103 32.24 -18.31 18.33
CA SER A 103 32.52 -17.31 17.30
C SER A 103 31.33 -17.09 16.36
N GLY A 104 30.57 -18.14 16.03
CA GLY A 104 29.36 -18.07 15.23
C GLY A 104 28.17 -17.45 15.96
N ALA A 105 28.06 -17.61 17.28
CA ALA A 105 27.04 -16.92 18.07
C ALA A 105 27.32 -15.41 18.11
N ILE A 106 28.59 -15.03 18.28
CA ILE A 106 29.04 -13.63 18.21
C ILE A 106 28.80 -13.08 16.80
N ALA A 107 29.13 -13.84 15.75
CA ALA A 107 28.87 -13.43 14.37
C ALA A 107 27.36 -13.21 14.13
N LEU A 108 26.50 -14.10 14.63
CA LEU A 108 25.04 -13.96 14.54
C LEU A 108 24.54 -12.73 15.30
N GLN A 109 25.04 -12.47 16.51
CA GLN A 109 24.72 -11.26 17.27
C GLN A 109 25.10 -10.00 16.46
N ASN A 110 26.28 -10.01 15.84
CA ASN A 110 26.78 -8.89 15.05
C ASN A 110 26.00 -8.68 13.74
N VAL A 111 25.24 -9.66 13.25
CA VAL A 111 24.39 -9.50 12.05
C VAL A 111 23.38 -8.36 12.25
N MET A 112 22.86 -8.16 13.46
CA MET A 112 21.88 -7.09 13.72
C MET A 112 22.47 -5.68 13.52
N ASN A 113 23.75 -5.50 13.85
CA ASN A 113 24.43 -4.19 13.82
C ASN A 113 25.25 -3.98 12.55
N ALA A 114 25.48 -5.02 11.75
CA ALA A 114 26.25 -4.91 10.53
C ALA A 114 25.42 -4.28 9.42
N ASP A 115 25.98 -3.26 8.76
CA ASP A 115 25.34 -2.65 7.61
C ASP A 115 25.11 -3.67 6.49
N ARG A 116 23.88 -3.69 5.97
CA ARG A 116 23.46 -4.49 4.81
C ARG A 116 22.88 -3.60 3.75
N ASN A 117 23.02 -4.01 2.49
CA ASN A 117 22.37 -3.35 1.38
C ASN A 117 20.92 -3.85 1.30
N PHE A 118 19.96 -2.94 1.46
CA PHE A 118 18.55 -3.20 1.24
C PHE A 118 18.13 -2.60 -0.11
N PRO A 119 17.58 -3.40 -1.04
CA PRO A 119 17.03 -2.86 -2.28
C PRO A 119 15.80 -2.00 -1.98
N GLY A 120 15.52 -1.04 -2.85
CA GLY A 120 14.33 -0.21 -2.72
C GLY A 120 13.05 -1.05 -2.87
N ALA A 121 12.11 -0.89 -1.93
CA ALA A 121 10.86 -1.65 -1.88
C ALA A 121 9.78 -0.87 -1.14
N GLY A 122 8.51 -1.01 -1.55
CA GLY A 122 7.37 -0.48 -0.80
C GLY A 122 7.39 1.04 -0.57
N GLY A 123 7.98 1.82 -1.49
CA GLY A 123 8.15 3.28 -1.34
C GLY A 123 9.39 3.70 -0.55
N ILE A 124 10.23 2.75 -0.13
CA ILE A 124 11.51 3.01 0.52
C ILE A 124 12.61 2.89 -0.53
N SER A 125 13.50 3.89 -0.59
CA SER A 125 14.66 3.89 -1.49
C SER A 125 15.69 2.83 -1.08
N ALA A 126 16.54 2.42 -2.03
CA ALA A 126 17.65 1.53 -1.71
C ALA A 126 18.60 2.23 -0.70
N GLN A 127 19.00 1.52 0.34
CA GLN A 127 19.81 2.06 1.43
C GLN A 127 20.76 1.02 2.01
N ARG A 128 21.80 1.49 2.69
CA ARG A 128 22.79 0.65 3.36
C ARG A 128 22.85 1.05 4.82
N GLU A 129 22.36 0.17 5.69
CA GLU A 129 22.20 0.43 7.12
C GLU A 129 22.07 -0.89 7.90
N SER A 130 22.06 -0.82 9.23
CA SER A 130 21.83 -1.97 10.09
C SER A 130 20.39 -2.47 9.98
N LEU A 131 20.11 -3.71 10.41
CA LEU A 131 18.75 -4.24 10.38
C LEU A 131 17.82 -3.45 11.32
N SER A 132 18.33 -2.97 12.46
CA SER A 132 17.58 -2.13 13.39
C SER A 132 17.20 -0.78 12.78
N ASP A 133 18.12 -0.14 12.08
CA ASP A 133 17.87 1.16 11.44
C ASP A 133 16.89 1.00 10.27
N TYR A 134 17.03 -0.08 9.49
CA TYR A 134 16.07 -0.40 8.42
C TYR A 134 14.66 -0.66 8.95
N ALA A 135 14.53 -1.38 10.08
CA ALA A 135 13.24 -1.55 10.72
C ALA A 135 12.65 -0.21 11.18
N ALA A 136 13.47 0.66 11.78
CA ALA A 136 13.04 1.98 12.21
C ALA A 136 12.60 2.87 11.04
N SER A 137 13.35 2.89 9.93
CA SER A 137 13.02 3.66 8.73
C SER A 137 11.74 3.13 8.07
N PHE A 138 11.54 1.81 8.05
CA PHE A 138 10.29 1.18 7.62
C PHE A 138 9.09 1.62 8.48
N TYR A 139 9.20 1.55 9.82
CA TYR A 139 8.13 1.99 10.71
C TYR A 139 7.82 3.48 10.55
N GLN A 140 8.83 4.32 10.38
CA GLN A 140 8.67 5.73 10.12
C GLN A 140 7.90 5.95 8.81
N GLN A 141 8.28 5.29 7.72
CA GLN A 141 7.64 5.45 6.42
C GLN A 141 6.16 5.02 6.48
N VAL A 142 5.86 3.90 7.12
CA VAL A 142 4.47 3.43 7.32
C VAL A 142 3.68 4.43 8.14
N SER A 143 4.26 4.98 9.21
CA SER A 143 3.62 6.01 10.04
C SER A 143 3.34 7.29 9.26
N THR A 144 4.32 7.79 8.49
CA THR A 144 4.15 8.97 7.64
C THR A 144 3.05 8.75 6.60
N LEU A 145 3.02 7.59 5.95
CA LEU A 145 1.98 7.25 4.98
C LEU A 145 0.60 7.15 5.66
N SER A 146 0.52 6.50 6.82
CA SER A 146 -0.72 6.40 7.59
C SER A 146 -1.25 7.78 7.97
N ASN A 147 -0.41 8.66 8.49
CA ASN A 147 -0.80 10.02 8.87
C ASN A 147 -1.27 10.83 7.66
N ALA A 148 -0.58 10.71 6.52
CA ALA A 148 -0.99 11.38 5.29
C ALA A 148 -2.35 10.87 4.80
N VAL A 149 -2.60 9.56 4.85
CA VAL A 149 -3.89 8.97 4.47
C VAL A 149 -5.00 9.43 5.42
N THR A 150 -4.78 9.42 6.73
CA THR A 150 -5.76 9.92 7.71
C THR A 150 -6.07 11.39 7.50
N GLN A 151 -5.06 12.23 7.30
CA GLN A 151 -5.25 13.65 7.04
C GLN A 151 -6.04 13.89 5.75
N ASN A 152 -5.71 13.16 4.68
CA ASN A 152 -6.44 13.21 3.42
C ASN A 152 -7.90 12.78 3.60
N GLN A 153 -8.16 11.73 4.38
CA GLN A 153 -9.52 11.30 4.68
C GLN A 153 -10.32 12.40 5.37
N THR A 154 -9.77 13.01 6.43
CA THR A 154 -10.42 14.14 7.13
C THR A 154 -10.74 15.28 6.17
N THR A 155 -9.78 15.67 5.32
CA THR A 155 -10.02 16.71 4.32
C THR A 155 -11.11 16.34 3.32
N GLN A 156 -11.24 15.06 2.92
CA GLN A 156 -12.32 14.63 2.03
C GLN A 156 -13.68 14.63 2.74
N ASP A 157 -13.72 14.26 4.02
CA ASP A 157 -14.94 14.30 4.84
C ASP A 157 -15.43 15.74 5.02
N ASP A 158 -14.53 16.70 5.31
CA ASP A 158 -14.86 18.12 5.40
C ASP A 158 -15.42 18.66 4.08
N ARG A 159 -14.81 18.28 2.95
CA ARG A 159 -15.27 18.69 1.61
C ARG A 159 -16.63 18.10 1.28
N LEU A 160 -16.89 16.86 1.69
CA LEU A 160 -18.20 16.22 1.54
C LEU A 160 -19.26 16.97 2.36
N GLN A 161 -18.96 17.27 3.63
CA GLN A 161 -19.87 18.01 4.50
C GLN A 161 -20.19 19.40 3.95
N GLU A 162 -19.18 20.13 3.46
CA GLU A 162 -19.37 21.44 2.83
C GLU A 162 -20.23 21.34 1.56
N ALA A 163 -19.99 20.33 0.71
CA ALA A 163 -20.80 20.11 -0.49
C ALA A 163 -22.26 19.79 -0.13
N GLN A 164 -22.50 18.99 0.91
CA GLN A 164 -23.84 18.69 1.42
C GLN A 164 -24.53 19.94 1.99
N SER A 165 -23.81 20.77 2.75
CA SER A 165 -24.32 22.04 3.28
C SER A 165 -24.75 23.01 2.18
N ARG A 166 -23.93 23.15 1.12
CA ARG A 166 -24.25 23.96 -0.05
C ARG A 166 -25.43 23.41 -0.83
N MET A 167 -25.49 22.09 -1.01
CA MET A 167 -26.65 21.45 -1.63
C MET A 167 -27.90 21.76 -0.83
N ALA A 168 -27.89 21.57 0.49
CA ALA A 168 -29.02 21.86 1.36
C ALA A 168 -29.39 23.35 1.41
N SER A 169 -28.44 24.26 1.26
CA SER A 169 -28.71 25.71 1.19
C SER A 169 -29.36 26.11 -0.14
N ASN A 170 -29.03 25.44 -1.25
CA ASN A 170 -29.58 25.74 -2.57
C ASN A 170 -30.87 24.95 -2.88
N SER A 171 -30.99 23.72 -2.37
CA SER A 171 -32.18 22.88 -2.51
C SER A 171 -33.13 23.01 -1.32
N GLY A 172 -32.70 23.69 -0.25
CA GLY A 172 -33.51 23.96 0.91
C GLY A 172 -34.52 25.04 0.59
N VAL A 173 -35.80 24.68 0.68
CA VAL A 173 -36.88 25.65 0.64
C VAL A 173 -36.93 26.31 2.01
N SER A 174 -36.75 27.63 2.06
CA SER A 174 -36.95 28.37 3.30
C SER A 174 -38.45 28.42 3.60
N LEU A 175 -38.90 27.64 4.59
CA LEU A 175 -40.31 27.58 5.00
C LEU A 175 -40.89 28.95 5.34
N ASP A 176 -40.09 29.86 5.87
CA ASP A 176 -40.48 31.24 6.17
C ASP A 176 -40.64 32.08 4.90
N GLU A 177 -39.82 31.85 3.88
CA GLU A 177 -39.90 32.50 2.58
C GLU A 177 -41.09 31.95 1.78
N GLU A 178 -41.34 30.64 1.83
CA GLU A 178 -42.57 30.03 1.32
C GLU A 178 -43.82 30.52 2.04
N LEU A 179 -43.80 30.66 3.38
CA LEU A 179 -44.92 31.22 4.16
C LEU A 179 -45.17 32.70 3.82
N THR A 180 -44.12 33.49 3.63
CA THR A 180 -44.23 34.89 3.23
C THR A 180 -44.79 35.01 1.81
N ASN A 181 -44.33 34.17 0.88
CA ASN A 181 -44.89 34.09 -0.46
C ASN A 181 -46.35 33.62 -0.44
N LEU A 182 -46.68 32.61 0.38
CA LEU A 182 -48.02 32.07 0.51
C LEU A 182 -48.99 33.11 1.09
N THR A 183 -48.59 33.83 2.14
CA THR A 183 -49.38 34.94 2.69
C THR A 183 -49.55 36.09 1.70
N THR A 184 -48.50 36.41 0.92
CA THR A 184 -48.58 37.40 -0.17
C THR A 184 -49.56 36.95 -1.26
N TYR A 185 -49.52 35.68 -1.68
CA TYR A 185 -50.47 35.11 -2.64
C TYR A 185 -51.90 35.10 -2.10
N GLN A 186 -52.09 34.78 -0.82
CA GLN A 186 -53.39 34.84 -0.17
C GLN A 186 -53.94 36.28 -0.12
N GLN A 187 -53.10 37.28 0.20
CA GLN A 187 -53.48 38.69 0.19
C GLN A 187 -53.82 39.17 -1.22
N ALA A 188 -53.00 38.83 -2.22
CA ALA A 188 -53.25 39.15 -3.62
C ALA A 188 -54.55 38.51 -4.14
N TYR A 189 -54.82 37.25 -3.78
CA TYR A 189 -56.07 36.57 -4.12
C TYR A 189 -57.28 37.25 -3.48
N THR A 190 -57.18 37.61 -2.20
CA THR A 190 -58.25 38.30 -1.48
C THR A 190 -58.51 39.70 -2.06
N ALA A 191 -57.46 40.42 -2.45
CA ALA A 191 -57.55 41.70 -3.14
C ALA A 191 -58.21 41.56 -4.52
N GLY A 192 -57.83 40.53 -5.30
CA GLY A 192 -58.44 40.21 -6.58
C GLY A 192 -59.92 39.85 -6.46
N ALA A 193 -60.29 39.06 -5.45
CA ALA A 193 -61.69 38.73 -5.17
C ALA A 193 -62.52 39.98 -4.83
N ARG A 194 -61.98 40.90 -4.02
CA ARG A 194 -62.62 42.20 -3.75
C ARG A 194 -62.76 43.05 -5.00
N MET A 195 -61.75 43.11 -5.86
CA MET A 195 -61.85 43.81 -7.15
C MET A 195 -62.96 43.22 -8.02
N LEU A 196 -63.09 41.89 -8.09
CA LEU A 196 -64.19 41.24 -8.80
C LEU A 196 -65.56 41.58 -8.20
N THR A 197 -65.67 41.64 -6.87
CA THR A 197 -66.91 42.08 -6.21
C THR A 197 -67.27 43.53 -6.55
N VAL A 198 -66.28 44.43 -6.59
CA VAL A 198 -66.50 45.82 -6.99
C VAL A 198 -66.92 45.91 -8.45
N VAL A 199 -66.30 45.13 -9.34
CA VAL A 199 -66.69 45.06 -10.75
C VAL A 199 -68.13 44.53 -10.90
N ASP A 200 -68.50 43.49 -10.15
CA ASP A 200 -69.88 42.95 -10.15
C ASP A 200 -70.89 44.00 -9.65
N GLN A 201 -70.56 44.73 -8.58
CA GLN A 201 -71.39 45.84 -8.08
C GLN A 201 -71.53 46.96 -9.12
N LEU A 202 -70.46 47.31 -9.85
CA LEU A 202 -70.52 48.29 -10.93
C LEU A 202 -71.40 47.79 -12.10
N TYR A 203 -71.30 46.51 -12.47
CA TYR A 203 -72.16 45.90 -13.48
C TYR A 203 -73.63 45.92 -13.06
N GLN A 204 -73.95 45.53 -11.82
CA GLN A 204 -75.31 45.59 -11.30
C GLN A 204 -75.85 47.02 -11.30
N THR A 205 -75.05 48.01 -10.89
CA THR A 205 -75.45 49.43 -10.89
C THR A 205 -75.76 49.92 -12.31
N LEU A 206 -74.92 49.57 -13.30
CA LEU A 206 -75.17 49.93 -14.70
C LEU A 206 -76.44 49.29 -15.26
N LEU A 207 -76.74 48.05 -14.90
CA LEU A 207 -77.97 47.36 -15.30
C LEU A 207 -79.23 47.92 -14.61
N GLN A 208 -79.09 48.52 -13.43
CA GLN A 208 -80.20 49.12 -12.67
C GLN A 208 -80.58 50.54 -13.14
N ILE A 209 -79.74 51.16 -13.98
CA ILE A 209 -79.96 52.51 -14.54
C ILE A 209 -80.58 52.43 -15.96
N GLN A 210 -80.83 51.23 -16.48
CA GLN A 210 -81.69 50.99 -17.66
C GLN A 210 -83.11 50.60 -17.23
#